data_AF-A0A358Y023-F1
#
_entry.id   AF-A0A358Y023-F1
#
_cell.length_a   1.000
_cell.length_b   1.000
_cell.length_c   1.000
_cell.angle_alpha   90.00
_cell.angle_beta   90.00
_cell.angle_gamma   90.00
#
_symmetry.space_group_name_H-M   'P 1'
#
loop_
_entity.id
_entity.type
_entity.pdbx_description
1 polymer ?
#
loop_
_entity_poly.entity_id
_entity_poly.type
_entity_poly.pdbx_seq_one_letter_code
_entity_poly.pdbx_strand_id
1 'polypeptide(L)'
;MNQINIKRGWVLLLAGAVITGCVSKKNPYISGIEDYIERLQLTDVLLVSDHTLPHHLNLSTGGANGEERLFIDPTIASLSAKLMANGLHTYTLNVEDMITNGEIENKEVLDAAYARYDKFLRAAVEMSATIIAIHYDADFISPEEYGTNATYASADEDGRQFGYVGGIQIILDKRAVSEATLKLVERIIQEDKILQQLHAVGFRIRPGYADEIRFQENQTMHIAGASKGGAFLLEIAPLDQAVRLFKTPDQVVNAIEKPLSSLAQTIRKFRNASVD
;
A
#
# COMPACT_ATOMS: atom_id res chain seq x y z
N MET A 1 29.20 -29.89 80.52
CA MET A 1 28.50 -31.06 79.97
C MET A 1 27.77 -30.63 78.71
N ASN A 2 28.03 -31.35 77.61
CA ASN A 2 27.27 -31.48 76.36
C ASN A 2 27.09 -30.23 75.46
N GLN A 3 27.32 -30.26 74.13
CA GLN A 3 27.96 -31.23 73.24
C GLN A 3 28.01 -30.62 71.80
N ILE A 4 28.97 -31.10 70.98
CA ILE A 4 28.99 -31.14 69.49
C ILE A 4 29.16 -29.78 68.76
N ASN A 5 30.29 -29.38 68.15
CA ASN A 5 31.31 -29.99 67.27
C ASN A 5 30.94 -30.07 65.77
N ILE A 6 31.95 -29.75 64.92
CA ILE A 6 32.12 -30.09 63.49
C ILE A 6 31.59 -29.06 62.46
N LYS A 7 32.27 -28.67 61.38
CA LYS A 7 33.67 -28.67 60.87
C LYS A 7 33.60 -27.92 59.52
N ARG A 8 34.77 -27.38 59.10
CA ARG A 8 35.28 -27.24 57.72
C ARG A 8 34.60 -26.25 56.76
N GLY A 9 35.42 -25.30 56.30
CA GLY A 9 35.36 -24.74 54.95
C GLY A 9 36.79 -24.40 54.50
N TRP A 10 37.34 -25.19 53.58
CA TRP A 10 38.58 -24.90 52.87
C TRP A 10 38.26 -24.02 51.66
N VAL A 11 38.99 -22.92 51.48
CA VAL A 11 38.88 -22.02 50.32
C VAL A 11 39.80 -22.56 49.22
N LEU A 12 39.21 -22.89 48.07
CA LEU A 12 39.89 -23.29 46.85
C LEU A 12 39.84 -22.13 45.85
N LEU A 13 41.01 -21.75 45.34
CA LEU A 13 41.20 -20.84 44.21
C LEU A 13 40.44 -21.35 42.98
N LEU A 14 39.63 -20.48 42.37
CA LEU A 14 39.05 -20.70 41.04
C LEU A 14 39.51 -19.61 40.10
N ALA A 15 40.22 -20.06 39.06
CA ALA A 15 40.63 -19.29 37.91
C ALA A 15 39.39 -18.71 37.20
N GLY A 16 39.23 -17.40 37.24
CA GLY A 16 38.25 -16.69 36.44
C GLY A 16 38.75 -16.56 35.01
N ALA A 17 38.24 -17.41 34.12
CA ALA A 17 38.31 -17.17 32.68
C ALA A 17 37.67 -15.81 32.39
N VAL A 18 38.45 -14.89 31.82
CA VAL A 18 37.92 -13.69 31.18
C VAL A 18 37.20 -14.17 29.93
N ILE A 19 35.92 -14.49 30.08
CA ILE A 19 35.01 -14.53 28.95
C ILE A 19 34.82 -13.06 28.57
N THR A 20 35.67 -12.54 27.69
CA THR A 20 35.27 -11.43 26.83
C THR A 20 34.13 -11.97 25.97
N GLY A 21 32.93 -11.99 26.56
CA GLY A 21 31.72 -12.05 25.77
C GLY A 21 31.79 -10.82 24.90
N CYS A 22 32.08 -11.03 23.61
CA CYS A 22 31.54 -10.14 22.61
C CYS A 22 30.05 -10.13 22.87
N VAL A 23 29.61 -9.17 23.69
CA VAL A 23 28.26 -8.66 23.61
C VAL A 23 28.20 -8.14 22.19
N SER A 24 27.74 -9.01 21.29
CA SER A 24 27.15 -8.58 20.05
C SER A 24 26.23 -7.46 20.48
N LYS A 25 26.63 -6.22 20.19
CA LYS A 25 25.71 -5.10 20.23
C LYS A 25 24.62 -5.55 19.28
N LYS A 26 23.53 -6.09 19.83
CA LYS A 26 22.30 -6.29 19.07
C LYS A 26 22.05 -4.95 18.43
N ASN A 27 22.24 -4.92 17.11
CA ASN A 27 22.04 -3.75 16.31
C ASN A 27 20.58 -3.34 16.55
N PRO A 28 20.26 -2.15 17.06
CA PRO A 28 18.87 -1.75 17.33
C PRO A 28 18.06 -1.51 16.04
N TYR A 29 18.50 -2.08 14.91
CA TYR A 29 18.09 -1.76 13.54
C TYR A 29 17.55 -2.99 12.79
N ILE A 30 17.18 -4.03 13.54
CA ILE A 30 16.29 -5.09 13.08
C ILE A 30 15.15 -5.10 14.10
N SER A 31 14.14 -4.24 13.93
CA SER A 31 12.80 -4.67 14.29
C SER A 31 12.53 -5.80 13.29
N GLY A 32 12.46 -7.03 13.79
CA GLY A 32 12.11 -8.15 12.92
C GLY A 32 10.74 -7.90 12.29
N ILE A 33 10.39 -8.64 11.23
CA ILE A 33 9.02 -8.61 10.68
C ILE A 33 7.98 -8.91 11.78
N GLU A 34 8.42 -9.54 12.87
CA GLU A 34 7.68 -9.81 14.09
C GLU A 34 7.07 -8.54 14.73
N ASP A 35 7.80 -7.43 14.83
CA ASP A 35 7.26 -6.16 15.38
C ASP A 35 6.19 -5.54 14.47
N TYR A 36 6.27 -5.87 13.17
CA TYR A 36 5.34 -5.48 12.13
C TYR A 36 4.10 -6.39 12.10
N ILE A 37 4.24 -7.67 12.43
CA ILE A 37 3.16 -8.65 12.55
C ILE A 37 2.23 -8.30 13.71
N GLU A 38 2.76 -7.87 14.87
CA GLU A 38 1.91 -7.42 15.99
C GLU A 38 1.04 -6.22 15.61
N ARG A 39 1.57 -5.29 14.81
CA ARG A 39 0.80 -4.15 14.29
C ARG A 39 -0.30 -4.59 13.33
N LEU A 40 -0.02 -5.57 12.48
CA LEU A 40 -0.99 -6.11 11.54
C LEU A 40 -2.18 -6.79 12.22
N GLN A 41 -1.97 -7.44 13.38
CA GLN A 41 -3.05 -8.10 14.13
C GLN A 41 -4.15 -7.13 14.57
N LEU A 42 -3.81 -5.85 14.73
CA LEU A 42 -4.75 -4.79 15.11
C LEU A 42 -5.22 -3.97 13.91
N THR A 43 -4.82 -4.32 12.68
CA THR A 43 -5.11 -3.53 11.48
C THR A 43 -6.36 -4.05 10.78
N ASP A 44 -7.40 -3.22 10.74
CA ASP A 44 -8.57 -3.45 9.91
C ASP A 44 -8.28 -3.18 8.43
N VAL A 45 -7.60 -2.06 8.16
CA VAL A 45 -7.32 -1.59 6.81
C VAL A 45 -5.84 -1.25 6.67
N LEU A 46 -5.18 -1.96 5.77
CA LEU A 46 -3.82 -1.68 5.35
C LEU A 46 -3.85 -0.78 4.11
N LEU A 47 -3.38 0.45 4.25
CA LEU A 47 -3.17 1.38 3.15
C LEU A 47 -1.74 1.21 2.64
N VAL A 48 -1.56 1.06 1.33
CA VAL A 48 -0.23 0.78 0.78
C VAL A 48 0.12 1.71 -0.38
N SER A 49 1.40 2.02 -0.48
CA SER A 49 2.00 2.62 -1.67
C SER A 49 3.27 1.86 -2.01
N ASP A 50 3.32 1.32 -3.23
CA ASP A 50 4.50 0.63 -3.77
C ASP A 50 5.41 1.57 -4.58
N HIS A 51 5.06 2.86 -4.64
CA HIS A 51 5.88 3.90 -5.24
C HIS A 51 6.95 4.40 -4.29
N THR A 52 8.08 4.85 -4.85
CA THR A 52 9.15 5.43 -4.05
C THR A 52 9.08 6.96 -3.97
N LEU A 53 9.61 7.55 -2.89
CA LEU A 53 9.73 8.99 -2.70
C LEU A 53 10.52 9.66 -3.84
N PRO A 54 10.33 10.97 -4.07
CA PRO A 54 11.17 11.72 -5.00
C PRO A 54 12.66 11.52 -4.67
N HIS A 55 13.48 11.39 -5.71
CA HIS A 55 14.93 11.12 -5.65
C HIS A 55 15.34 9.70 -5.25
N HIS A 56 14.40 8.83 -4.83
CA HIS A 56 14.68 7.42 -4.70
C HIS A 56 14.63 6.75 -6.09
N LEU A 57 15.37 5.67 -6.26
CA LEU A 57 15.31 4.85 -7.46
C LEU A 57 13.87 4.31 -7.62
N ASN A 58 13.26 4.63 -8.75
CA ASN A 58 11.98 4.07 -9.17
C ASN A 58 12.16 3.44 -10.55
N LEU A 59 11.88 2.14 -10.66
CA LEU A 59 11.99 1.40 -11.92
C LEU A 59 10.63 1.14 -12.59
N SER A 60 9.53 1.59 -11.98
CA SER A 60 8.17 1.16 -12.32
C SER A 60 7.20 2.30 -12.69
N THR A 61 7.61 3.57 -12.69
CA THR A 61 6.70 4.67 -13.03
C THR A 61 6.62 4.92 -14.53
N GLY A 62 5.75 4.18 -15.21
CA GLY A 62 5.24 4.61 -16.51
C GLY A 62 4.28 5.78 -16.36
N GLY A 63 4.77 7.00 -16.08
CA GLY A 63 3.98 8.22 -16.28
C GLY A 63 4.00 9.32 -15.22
N ALA A 64 4.60 9.11 -14.03
CA ALA A 64 4.52 10.09 -12.95
C ALA A 64 5.83 10.83 -12.63
N ASN A 65 6.88 10.70 -13.47
CA ASN A 65 8.20 11.35 -13.28
C ASN A 65 8.84 11.16 -11.89
N GLY A 66 8.44 10.14 -11.12
CA GLY A 66 8.90 9.93 -9.74
C GLY A 66 8.30 10.88 -8.70
N GLU A 67 7.27 11.65 -9.05
CA GLU A 67 6.62 12.63 -8.15
C GLU A 67 5.26 12.15 -7.59
N GLU A 68 4.79 10.96 -7.99
CA GLU A 68 3.46 10.45 -7.60
C GLU A 68 3.24 10.43 -6.09
N ARG A 69 4.27 10.10 -5.31
CA ARG A 69 4.22 10.07 -3.85
C ARG A 69 3.84 11.41 -3.22
N LEU A 70 4.16 12.54 -3.87
CA LEU A 70 3.73 13.86 -3.41
C LEU A 70 2.21 14.01 -3.40
N PHE A 71 1.49 13.22 -4.19
CA PHE A 71 0.03 13.21 -4.28
C PHE A 71 -0.60 12.01 -3.56
N ILE A 72 0.07 10.84 -3.59
CA ILE A 72 -0.38 9.63 -2.89
C ILE A 72 -0.38 9.85 -1.37
N ASP A 73 0.72 10.34 -0.79
CA ASP A 73 0.88 10.44 0.66
C ASP A 73 -0.21 11.29 1.34
N PRO A 74 -0.51 12.53 0.89
CA PRO A 74 -1.59 13.31 1.48
C PRO A 74 -2.97 12.69 1.23
N THR A 75 -3.16 11.96 0.13
CA THR A 75 -4.40 11.22 -0.15
C THR A 75 -4.59 10.05 0.80
N ILE A 76 -3.54 9.24 1.03
CA ILE A 76 -3.52 8.16 2.01
C ILE A 76 -3.75 8.70 3.42
N ALA A 77 -3.10 9.80 3.80
CA ALA A 77 -3.28 10.42 5.10
C ALA A 77 -4.74 10.87 5.32
N SER A 78 -5.37 11.48 4.30
CA SER A 78 -6.77 11.88 4.33
C SER A 78 -7.73 10.68 4.42
N LEU A 79 -7.51 9.64 3.61
CA LEU A 79 -8.32 8.42 3.65
C LEU A 79 -8.17 7.69 5.00
N SER A 80 -6.94 7.58 5.51
CA SER A 80 -6.63 7.01 6.82
C SER A 80 -7.41 7.71 7.95
N ALA A 81 -7.35 9.05 8.00
CA ALA A 81 -8.10 9.83 8.98
C ALA A 81 -9.62 9.57 8.92
N LYS A 82 -10.17 9.40 7.72
CA LYS A 82 -11.60 9.12 7.51
C LYS A 82 -11.98 7.70 7.90
N LEU A 83 -11.14 6.72 7.63
CA LEU A 83 -11.31 5.33 8.07
C LEU A 83 -11.27 5.24 9.60
N MET A 84 -10.31 5.92 10.25
CA MET A 84 -10.23 6.01 11.71
C MET A 84 -11.43 6.72 12.32
N ALA A 85 -11.91 7.81 11.72
CA ALA A 85 -13.15 8.48 12.14
C ALA A 85 -14.39 7.58 12.00
N ASN A 86 -14.33 6.56 11.13
CA ASN A 86 -15.34 5.53 10.96
C ASN A 86 -15.14 4.32 11.89
N GLY A 87 -14.19 4.38 12.83
CA GLY A 87 -13.93 3.36 13.84
C GLY A 87 -13.05 2.20 13.38
N LEU A 88 -12.36 2.33 12.24
CA LEU A 88 -11.44 1.31 11.74
C LEU A 88 -10.01 1.61 12.15
N HIS A 89 -9.27 0.56 12.52
CA HIS A 89 -7.84 0.66 12.78
C HIS A 89 -7.05 0.58 11.48
N THR A 90 -6.28 1.63 11.16
CA THR A 90 -5.54 1.72 9.92
C THR A 90 -4.04 1.66 10.13
N TYR A 91 -3.33 1.06 9.19
CA TYR A 91 -1.88 1.14 9.09
C TYR A 91 -1.48 1.52 7.66
N THR A 92 -0.47 2.38 7.52
CA THR A 92 0.09 2.75 6.21
C THR A 92 1.44 2.07 6.05
N LEU A 93 1.64 1.40 4.93
CA LEU A 93 2.88 0.75 4.55
C LEU A 93 3.43 1.37 3.27
N ASN A 94 4.62 1.94 3.35
CA ASN A 94 5.40 2.36 2.20
C ASN A 94 6.58 1.42 1.98
N VAL A 95 7.08 1.35 0.75
CA VAL A 95 8.25 0.52 0.43
C VAL A 95 9.51 0.96 1.19
N GLU A 96 9.66 2.27 1.49
CA GLU A 96 10.77 2.81 2.27
C GLU A 96 10.80 2.32 3.71
N ASP A 97 9.64 2.00 4.30
CA ASP A 97 9.55 1.51 5.68
C ASP A 97 10.27 0.15 5.84
N MET A 98 10.57 -0.51 4.72
CA MET A 98 11.24 -1.80 4.67
C MET A 98 12.77 -1.71 4.71
N ILE A 99 13.35 -0.51 4.65
CA ILE A 99 14.80 -0.30 4.68
C ILE A 99 15.24 0.61 5.82
N THR A 100 16.46 0.39 6.32
CA THR A 100 16.95 0.97 7.58
C THR A 100 17.34 2.45 7.47
N ASN A 101 17.73 2.91 6.28
CA ASN A 101 18.21 4.27 6.05
C ASN A 101 17.21 5.14 5.25
N GLY A 102 16.01 4.63 4.99
CA GLY A 102 14.95 5.33 4.26
C GLY A 102 15.20 5.53 2.77
N GLU A 103 16.45 5.68 2.32
CA GLU A 103 16.79 5.97 0.92
C GLU A 103 17.01 4.70 0.08
N ILE A 104 16.32 4.62 -1.06
CA ILE A 104 16.47 3.56 -2.04
C ILE A 104 17.34 4.07 -3.19
N GLU A 105 18.66 3.91 -3.10
CA GLU A 105 19.60 4.53 -4.06
C GLU A 105 19.91 3.65 -5.28
N ASN A 106 19.71 2.33 -5.17
CA ASN A 106 20.13 1.37 -6.18
C ASN A 106 19.18 0.16 -6.24
N LYS A 107 19.34 -0.65 -7.31
CA LYS A 107 18.47 -1.79 -7.58
C LYS A 107 18.51 -2.85 -6.48
N GLU A 108 19.67 -3.12 -5.89
CA GLU A 108 19.81 -4.15 -4.85
C GLU A 108 19.02 -3.75 -3.59
N VAL A 109 19.06 -2.47 -3.22
CA VAL A 109 18.26 -1.93 -2.12
C VAL A 109 16.76 -1.97 -2.45
N LEU A 110 16.39 -1.58 -3.68
CA LEU A 110 15.00 -1.62 -4.15
C LEU A 110 14.42 -3.05 -4.11
N ASP A 111 15.16 -4.02 -4.65
CA ASP A 111 14.75 -5.42 -4.66
C ASP A 111 14.60 -5.98 -3.23
N ALA A 112 15.52 -5.62 -2.32
CA ALA A 112 15.45 -6.03 -0.92
C ALA A 112 14.26 -5.39 -0.18
N ALA A 113 13.94 -4.12 -0.47
CA ALA A 113 12.79 -3.41 0.06
C ALA A 113 11.48 -4.08 -0.38
N TYR A 114 11.32 -4.32 -1.69
CA TYR A 114 10.14 -5.02 -2.23
C TYR A 114 10.01 -6.45 -1.70
N ALA A 115 11.11 -7.19 -1.55
CA ALA A 115 11.04 -8.54 -0.98
C ALA A 115 10.52 -8.56 0.47
N ARG A 116 10.73 -7.49 1.24
CA ARG A 116 10.18 -7.33 2.59
C ARG A 116 8.74 -6.81 2.56
N TYR A 117 8.46 -5.83 1.69
CA TYR A 117 7.12 -5.31 1.45
C TYR A 117 6.15 -6.44 1.05
N ASP A 118 6.56 -7.31 0.13
CA ASP A 118 5.79 -8.48 -0.32
C ASP A 118 5.52 -9.46 0.83
N LYS A 119 6.48 -9.66 1.74
CA LYS A 119 6.28 -10.52 2.93
C LYS A 119 5.25 -9.91 3.88
N PHE A 120 5.32 -8.60 4.10
CA PHE A 120 4.35 -7.89 4.93
C PHE A 120 2.94 -7.95 4.31
N LEU A 121 2.82 -7.73 3.00
CA LEU A 121 1.56 -7.87 2.28
C LEU A 121 0.96 -9.28 2.43
N ARG A 122 1.77 -10.33 2.30
CA ARG A 122 1.32 -11.71 2.51
C ARG A 122 0.82 -11.95 3.93
N ALA A 123 1.51 -11.42 4.95
CA ALA A 123 1.05 -11.50 6.33
C ALA A 123 -0.30 -10.78 6.52
N ALA A 124 -0.48 -9.60 5.92
CA ALA A 124 -1.75 -8.87 5.96
C ALA A 124 -2.91 -9.64 5.29
N VAL A 125 -2.61 -10.33 4.17
CA VAL A 125 -3.56 -11.24 3.50
C VAL A 125 -3.98 -12.38 4.42
N GLU A 126 -3.03 -13.03 5.10
CA GLU A 126 -3.29 -14.12 6.05
C GLU A 126 -4.16 -13.67 7.23
N MET A 127 -3.99 -12.41 7.66
CA MET A 127 -4.80 -11.79 8.72
C MET A 127 -6.15 -11.24 8.23
N SER A 128 -6.47 -11.39 6.94
CA SER A 128 -7.71 -10.88 6.34
C SER A 128 -7.90 -9.37 6.54
N ALA A 129 -6.81 -8.60 6.51
CA ALA A 129 -6.88 -7.14 6.46
C ALA A 129 -7.53 -6.70 5.15
N THR A 130 -8.27 -5.59 5.17
CA THR A 130 -8.68 -4.94 3.93
C THR A 130 -7.48 -4.19 3.37
N ILE A 131 -7.02 -4.49 2.15
CA ILE A 131 -5.78 -3.90 1.61
C ILE A 131 -6.11 -2.93 0.48
N ILE A 132 -5.72 -1.67 0.62
CA ILE A 132 -6.04 -0.61 -0.35
C ILE A 132 -4.74 0.02 -0.83
N ALA A 133 -4.44 -0.12 -2.13
CA ALA A 133 -3.38 0.63 -2.78
C ALA A 133 -3.94 1.91 -3.40
N ILE A 134 -3.27 3.05 -3.20
CA ILE A 134 -3.69 4.35 -3.76
C ILE A 134 -2.62 4.86 -4.71
N HIS A 135 -3.02 5.14 -5.95
CA HIS A 135 -2.14 5.55 -7.04
C HIS A 135 -2.75 6.74 -7.81
N TYR A 136 -1.94 7.37 -8.65
CA TYR A 136 -2.36 8.30 -9.69
C TYR A 136 -1.86 7.80 -11.05
N ASP A 137 -2.78 7.71 -12.00
CA ASP A 137 -2.52 7.11 -13.29
C ASP A 137 -1.71 8.04 -14.21
N ALA A 138 -1.14 7.48 -15.28
CA ALA A 138 -0.68 8.28 -16.40
C ALA A 138 -1.89 8.96 -17.09
N ASP A 139 -1.72 10.16 -17.64
CA ASP A 139 -2.82 10.85 -18.34
C ASP A 139 -3.03 10.33 -19.75
N PHE A 140 -2.09 10.64 -20.63
CA PHE A 140 -2.10 10.18 -22.01
C PHE A 140 -0.70 9.73 -22.38
N ILE A 141 -0.57 8.60 -23.07
CA ILE A 141 0.68 8.16 -23.68
C ILE A 141 0.49 8.14 -25.19
N SER A 142 1.41 8.80 -25.92
CA SER A 142 1.32 8.85 -27.38
C SER A 142 1.48 7.46 -27.98
N PRO A 143 0.91 7.16 -29.16
CA PRO A 143 1.11 5.87 -29.81
C PRO A 143 2.58 5.50 -30.02
N GLU A 144 3.45 6.48 -30.29
CA GLU A 144 4.89 6.28 -30.51
C GLU A 144 5.62 5.86 -29.23
N GLU A 145 5.37 6.55 -28.12
CA GLU A 145 5.92 6.21 -26.81
C GLU A 145 5.37 4.87 -26.31
N TYR A 146 4.09 4.65 -26.59
CA TYR A 146 3.38 3.44 -26.21
C TYR A 146 3.83 2.18 -26.93
N GLY A 147 4.29 2.30 -28.18
CA GLY A 147 4.87 1.20 -28.95
C GLY A 147 6.11 0.57 -28.30
N THR A 148 6.70 1.22 -27.30
CA THR A 148 7.78 0.66 -26.47
C THR A 148 7.29 -0.02 -25.18
N ASN A 149 6.01 0.13 -24.82
CA ASN A 149 5.42 -0.23 -23.53
C ASN A 149 4.01 -0.88 -23.66
N ALA A 150 3.82 -1.76 -24.65
CA ALA A 150 2.55 -2.27 -25.17
C ALA A 150 1.72 -3.21 -24.24
N THR A 151 1.58 -2.89 -22.96
CA THR A 151 0.94 -3.73 -21.94
C THR A 151 -0.60 -3.62 -21.92
N TYR A 152 -1.17 -2.55 -22.46
CA TYR A 152 -2.62 -2.25 -22.47
C TYR A 152 -3.20 -2.01 -23.89
N ALA A 153 -4.51 -1.78 -24.00
CA ALA A 153 -5.14 -1.44 -25.29
C ALA A 153 -5.05 0.07 -25.58
N SER A 154 -4.78 0.41 -26.85
CA SER A 154 -4.92 1.78 -27.35
C SER A 154 -6.36 2.26 -27.28
N ALA A 155 -6.55 3.57 -27.17
CA ALA A 155 -7.87 4.19 -27.05
C ALA A 155 -7.91 5.55 -27.76
N ASP A 156 -9.11 5.93 -28.19
CA ASP A 156 -9.40 7.24 -28.78
C ASP A 156 -10.05 8.15 -27.75
N GLU A 157 -9.54 9.38 -27.62
CA GLU A 157 -10.11 10.43 -26.78
C GLU A 157 -10.19 11.74 -27.59
N ASP A 158 -11.36 12.39 -27.62
CA ASP A 158 -11.61 13.63 -28.39
C ASP A 158 -11.17 13.57 -29.86
N GLY A 159 -11.32 12.40 -30.49
CA GLY A 159 -10.95 12.17 -31.89
C GLY A 159 -9.44 12.08 -32.14
N ARG A 160 -8.63 11.92 -31.08
CA ARG A 160 -7.20 11.66 -31.16
C ARG A 160 -6.90 10.25 -30.65
N GLN A 161 -6.06 9.54 -31.39
CA GLN A 161 -5.62 8.22 -31.01
C GLN A 161 -4.46 8.30 -30.03
N PHE A 162 -4.60 7.61 -28.90
CA PHE A 162 -3.56 7.47 -27.90
C PHE A 162 -3.18 6.00 -27.75
N GLY A 163 -1.91 5.76 -27.41
CA GLY A 163 -1.48 4.42 -27.03
C GLY A 163 -2.02 4.02 -25.66
N TYR A 164 -2.19 4.99 -24.76
CA TYR A 164 -2.83 4.81 -23.47
C TYR A 164 -3.65 6.04 -23.10
N VAL A 165 -4.84 5.81 -22.54
CA VAL A 165 -5.64 6.82 -21.87
C VAL A 165 -5.87 6.32 -20.44
N GLY A 166 -5.30 7.02 -19.46
CA GLY A 166 -5.52 6.70 -18.06
C GLY A 166 -6.71 7.44 -17.47
N GLY A 167 -6.98 7.18 -16.20
CA GLY A 167 -8.14 7.73 -15.52
C GLY A 167 -8.39 7.09 -14.17
N ILE A 168 -9.48 7.50 -13.54
CA ILE A 168 -10.04 6.81 -12.38
C ILE A 168 -10.32 5.35 -12.79
N GLN A 169 -9.79 4.41 -12.02
CA GLN A 169 -10.02 2.98 -12.20
C GLN A 169 -9.76 2.19 -10.93
N ILE A 170 -10.40 1.04 -10.81
CA ILE A 170 -10.02 0.00 -9.87
C ILE A 170 -9.20 -1.05 -10.62
N ILE A 171 -8.03 -1.38 -10.09
CA ILE A 171 -7.16 -2.45 -10.60
C ILE A 171 -7.28 -3.67 -9.68
N LEU A 172 -7.59 -4.81 -10.30
CA LEU A 172 -7.52 -6.15 -9.72
C LEU A 172 -6.62 -7.02 -10.59
N ASP A 173 -5.93 -8.00 -10.00
CA ASP A 173 -5.12 -8.95 -10.75
C ASP A 173 -5.78 -10.33 -10.78
N LYS A 174 -6.15 -10.81 -11.98
CA LYS A 174 -6.86 -12.10 -12.18
C LYS A 174 -6.13 -13.32 -11.58
N ARG A 175 -4.82 -13.23 -11.32
CA ARG A 175 -4.03 -14.32 -10.73
C ARG A 175 -4.33 -14.52 -9.25
N ALA A 176 -4.85 -13.51 -8.56
CA ALA A 176 -5.20 -13.59 -7.15
C ALA A 176 -6.37 -12.65 -6.81
N VAL A 177 -7.60 -13.19 -6.79
CA VAL A 177 -8.80 -12.45 -6.38
C VAL A 177 -9.69 -13.32 -5.52
N SER A 178 -10.01 -12.86 -4.31
CA SER A 178 -10.98 -13.50 -3.42
C SER A 178 -12.42 -13.08 -3.75
N GLU A 179 -13.40 -13.88 -3.31
CA GLU A 179 -14.82 -13.47 -3.40
C GLU A 179 -15.11 -12.18 -2.63
N ALA A 180 -14.43 -11.98 -1.50
CA ALA A 180 -14.53 -10.77 -0.69
C ALA A 180 -14.05 -9.53 -1.46
N THR A 181 -12.94 -9.66 -2.19
CA THR A 181 -12.43 -8.61 -3.08
C THR A 181 -13.45 -8.24 -4.16
N LEU A 182 -14.04 -9.24 -4.84
CA LEU A 182 -15.05 -8.97 -5.87
C LEU A 182 -16.27 -8.24 -5.30
N LYS A 183 -16.80 -8.70 -4.16
CA LYS A 183 -17.93 -8.06 -3.49
C LYS A 183 -17.61 -6.61 -3.08
N LEU A 184 -16.42 -6.38 -2.54
CA LEU A 184 -16.00 -5.04 -2.16
C LEU A 184 -15.92 -4.11 -3.38
N VAL A 185 -15.30 -4.57 -4.47
CA VAL A 185 -15.16 -3.75 -5.69
C VAL A 185 -16.50 -3.52 -6.39
N GLU A 186 -17.37 -4.54 -6.46
CA GLU A 186 -18.74 -4.39 -6.98
C GLU A 186 -19.47 -3.29 -6.22
N ARG A 187 -19.35 -3.28 -4.90
CA ARG A 187 -19.94 -2.26 -4.06
C ARG A 187 -19.36 -0.86 -4.29
N ILE A 188 -18.04 -0.75 -4.43
CA ILE A 188 -17.36 0.53 -4.73
C ILE A 188 -17.83 1.09 -6.08
N ILE A 189 -17.93 0.25 -7.10
CA ILE A 189 -18.23 0.67 -8.48
C ILE A 189 -19.73 0.88 -8.68
N GLN A 190 -20.56 -0.08 -8.28
CA GLN A 190 -21.97 -0.16 -8.70
C GLN A 190 -22.92 0.41 -7.65
N GLU A 191 -22.72 0.10 -6.37
CA GLU A 191 -23.61 0.54 -5.30
C GLU A 191 -23.30 1.97 -4.83
N ASP A 192 -22.08 2.18 -4.32
CA ASP A 192 -21.67 3.45 -3.71
C ASP A 192 -21.06 4.41 -4.76
N LYS A 193 -20.81 3.93 -5.98
CA LYS A 193 -20.43 4.73 -7.17
C LYS A 193 -19.24 5.65 -6.93
N ILE A 194 -18.21 5.16 -6.24
CA ILE A 194 -17.04 5.95 -5.84
C ILE A 194 -16.33 6.53 -7.07
N LEU A 195 -16.25 5.77 -8.18
CA LEU A 195 -15.61 6.26 -9.40
C LEU A 195 -16.37 7.45 -10.00
N GLN A 196 -17.70 7.41 -9.97
CA GLN A 196 -18.54 8.53 -10.43
C GLN A 196 -18.46 9.74 -9.49
N GLN A 197 -18.26 9.52 -8.19
CA GLN A 197 -18.04 10.62 -7.26
C GLN A 197 -16.71 11.34 -7.54
N LEU A 198 -15.63 10.60 -7.82
CA LEU A 198 -14.37 11.17 -8.29
C LEU A 198 -14.54 11.87 -9.64
N HIS A 199 -15.31 11.29 -10.55
CA HIS A 199 -15.60 11.89 -11.84
C HIS A 199 -16.35 13.22 -11.72
N ALA A 200 -17.30 13.33 -10.78
CA ALA A 200 -18.05 14.54 -10.52
C ALA A 200 -17.18 15.70 -9.99
N VAL A 201 -15.98 15.41 -9.47
CA VAL A 201 -14.97 16.41 -9.10
C VAL A 201 -14.20 16.94 -10.32
N GLY A 202 -14.33 16.29 -11.48
CA GLY A 202 -13.74 16.70 -12.76
C GLY A 202 -12.68 15.74 -13.30
N PHE A 203 -12.38 14.65 -12.59
CA PHE A 203 -11.43 13.64 -13.07
C PHE A 203 -12.04 12.74 -14.13
N ARG A 204 -11.21 12.31 -15.09
CA ARG A 204 -11.66 11.37 -16.14
C ARG A 204 -11.68 9.95 -15.58
N ILE A 205 -12.76 9.22 -15.82
CA ILE A 205 -12.77 7.75 -15.63
C ILE A 205 -12.06 7.12 -16.82
N ARG A 206 -11.18 6.14 -16.57
CA ARG A 206 -10.50 5.42 -17.65
C ARG A 206 -11.55 4.82 -18.61
N PRO A 207 -11.40 4.97 -19.94
CA PRO A 207 -12.38 4.45 -20.89
C PRO A 207 -12.69 2.96 -20.65
N GLY A 208 -13.98 2.64 -20.46
CA GLY A 208 -14.47 1.28 -20.18
C GLY A 208 -14.44 0.83 -18.72
N TYR A 209 -13.98 1.65 -17.77
CA TYR A 209 -13.88 1.29 -16.34
C TYR A 209 -14.98 1.89 -15.45
N ALA A 210 -15.99 2.54 -16.03
CA ALA A 210 -16.99 3.27 -15.24
C ALA A 210 -17.86 2.37 -14.36
N ASP A 211 -18.32 1.25 -14.89
CA ASP A 211 -19.33 0.38 -14.29
C ASP A 211 -18.96 -1.10 -14.29
N GLU A 212 -17.79 -1.43 -14.85
CA GLU A 212 -17.32 -2.81 -15.01
C GLU A 212 -16.08 -3.11 -14.15
N ILE A 213 -16.06 -4.31 -13.57
CA ILE A 213 -14.85 -4.87 -12.96
C ILE A 213 -13.91 -5.34 -14.07
N ARG A 214 -12.69 -4.85 -14.07
CA ARG A 214 -11.65 -5.23 -15.03
C ARG A 214 -10.40 -5.74 -14.31
N PHE A 215 -9.64 -6.55 -15.04
CA PHE A 215 -8.40 -7.12 -14.53
C PHE A 215 -7.21 -6.59 -15.31
N GLN A 216 -6.17 -6.25 -14.57
CA GLN A 216 -4.90 -5.75 -15.08
C GLN A 216 -3.79 -6.37 -14.26
N GLU A 217 -2.72 -6.81 -14.93
CA GLU A 217 -1.56 -7.37 -14.24
C GLU A 217 -0.92 -6.29 -13.35
N ASN A 218 -0.82 -6.58 -12.06
CA ASN A 218 -0.25 -5.70 -11.06
C ASN A 218 0.32 -6.54 -9.91
N GLN A 219 1.58 -6.30 -9.55
CA GLN A 219 2.29 -7.13 -8.58
C GLN A 219 1.70 -7.02 -7.16
N THR A 220 1.38 -5.81 -6.71
CA THR A 220 0.76 -5.58 -5.41
C THR A 220 -0.59 -6.30 -5.31
N MET A 221 -1.43 -6.22 -6.35
CA MET A 221 -2.73 -6.90 -6.40
C MET A 221 -2.62 -8.41 -6.61
N HIS A 222 -1.59 -8.91 -7.28
CA HIS A 222 -1.30 -10.35 -7.37
C HIS A 222 -1.02 -10.97 -5.99
N ILE A 223 -0.59 -10.17 -5.01
CA ILE A 223 -0.43 -10.62 -3.62
C ILE A 223 -1.71 -10.32 -2.83
N ALA A 224 -2.10 -9.04 -2.78
CA ALA A 224 -3.14 -8.55 -1.88
C ALA A 224 -4.56 -9.02 -2.26
N GLY A 225 -4.84 -9.23 -3.55
CA GLY A 225 -6.18 -9.52 -4.06
C GLY A 225 -6.81 -10.80 -3.49
N ALA A 226 -5.99 -11.72 -2.96
CA ALA A 226 -6.44 -12.93 -2.27
C ALA A 226 -6.95 -12.69 -0.83
N SER A 227 -6.82 -11.48 -0.28
CA SER A 227 -7.28 -11.19 1.08
C SER A 227 -8.78 -11.45 1.25
N LYS A 228 -9.14 -12.16 2.32
CA LYS A 228 -10.56 -12.34 2.70
C LYS A 228 -11.17 -11.06 3.28
N GLY A 229 -10.35 -10.07 3.65
CA GLY A 229 -10.79 -8.73 4.00
C GLY A 229 -11.08 -7.84 2.79
N GLY A 230 -10.91 -8.35 1.57
CA GLY A 230 -11.00 -7.60 0.33
C GLY A 230 -9.74 -6.77 0.05
N ALA A 231 -9.41 -6.59 -1.23
CA ALA A 231 -8.31 -5.72 -1.63
C ALA A 231 -8.52 -5.10 -3.00
N PHE A 232 -8.01 -3.89 -3.21
CA PHE A 232 -8.02 -3.25 -4.52
C PHE A 232 -6.93 -2.17 -4.60
N LEU A 233 -6.55 -1.83 -5.83
CA LEU A 233 -5.81 -0.62 -6.13
C LEU A 233 -6.76 0.37 -6.77
N LEU A 234 -6.80 1.59 -6.23
CA LEU A 234 -7.57 2.70 -6.79
C LEU A 234 -6.61 3.73 -7.37
N GLU A 235 -6.69 3.90 -8.69
CA GLU A 235 -6.15 5.07 -9.37
C GLU A 235 -7.11 6.23 -9.14
N ILE A 236 -6.69 7.26 -8.41
CA ILE A 236 -7.55 8.38 -8.00
C ILE A 236 -7.91 9.26 -9.19
N ALA A 237 -6.92 9.53 -10.03
CA ALA A 237 -7.01 10.38 -11.21
C ALA A 237 -5.72 10.22 -12.03
N PRO A 238 -5.72 10.67 -13.29
CA PRO A 238 -4.47 10.95 -13.96
C PRO A 238 -3.71 12.08 -13.28
N LEU A 239 -2.43 11.88 -12.98
CA LEU A 239 -1.62 12.82 -12.20
C LEU A 239 -1.56 14.21 -12.86
N ASP A 240 -1.24 14.27 -14.16
CA ASP A 240 -1.15 15.55 -14.88
C ASP A 240 -2.51 16.25 -14.96
N GLN A 241 -3.61 15.51 -15.04
CA GLN A 241 -4.95 16.08 -14.98
C GLN A 241 -5.21 16.70 -13.60
N ALA A 242 -4.85 16.00 -12.53
CA ALA A 242 -4.98 16.49 -11.17
C ALA A 242 -4.19 17.77 -10.93
N VAL A 243 -2.94 17.82 -11.41
CA VAL A 243 -2.09 19.01 -11.37
C VAL A 243 -2.71 20.15 -12.18
N ARG A 244 -3.24 19.89 -13.39
CA ARG A 244 -3.85 20.95 -14.20
C ARG A 244 -5.09 21.55 -13.54
N LEU A 245 -5.96 20.71 -12.97
CA LEU A 245 -7.23 21.13 -12.36
C LEU A 245 -7.03 21.82 -11.01
N PHE A 246 -6.21 21.24 -10.14
CA PHE A 246 -6.13 21.63 -8.74
C PHE A 246 -4.78 22.16 -8.31
N LYS A 247 -3.75 22.11 -9.16
CA LYS A 247 -2.39 22.67 -8.97
C LYS A 247 -1.53 21.98 -7.90
N THR A 248 -2.06 21.73 -6.71
CA THR A 248 -1.29 21.20 -5.58
C THR A 248 -1.93 19.93 -4.98
N PRO A 249 -1.14 19.05 -4.33
CA PRO A 249 -1.67 17.87 -3.65
C PRO A 249 -2.77 18.20 -2.64
N ASP A 250 -2.60 19.24 -1.81
CA ASP A 250 -3.60 19.66 -0.83
C ASP A 250 -4.92 20.07 -1.47
N GLN A 251 -4.85 20.78 -2.60
CA GLN A 251 -6.05 21.19 -3.33
C GLN A 251 -6.74 19.99 -4.00
N VAL A 252 -5.97 18.99 -4.46
CA VAL A 252 -6.54 17.70 -4.93
C VAL A 252 -7.28 17.01 -3.78
N VAL A 253 -6.63 16.82 -2.63
CA VAL A 253 -7.22 16.15 -1.46
C VAL A 253 -8.48 16.87 -0.97
N ASN A 254 -8.47 18.21 -0.96
CA ASN A 254 -9.64 19.00 -0.61
C ASN A 254 -10.79 18.80 -1.61
N ALA A 255 -10.49 18.70 -2.90
CA ALA A 255 -11.49 18.48 -3.94
C ALA A 255 -12.13 17.08 -3.83
N ILE A 256 -11.36 16.06 -3.47
CA ILE A 256 -11.84 14.67 -3.30
C ILE A 256 -12.24 14.30 -1.87
N GLU A 257 -12.38 15.26 -0.95
CA GLU A 257 -12.73 14.99 0.43
C GLU A 257 -13.97 14.09 0.52
N LYS A 258 -15.05 14.48 -0.19
CA LYS A 258 -16.33 13.79 -0.14
C LYS A 258 -16.24 12.37 -0.72
N PRO A 259 -15.66 12.18 -1.93
CA PRO A 259 -15.36 10.84 -2.44
C PRO A 259 -14.58 9.95 -1.45
N LEU A 260 -13.54 10.48 -0.79
CA LEU A 260 -12.77 9.71 0.19
C LEU A 260 -13.59 9.37 1.44
N SER A 261 -14.47 10.28 1.88
CA SER A 261 -15.38 10.04 3.01
C SER A 261 -16.42 8.97 2.66
N SER A 262 -16.93 8.97 1.43
CA SER A 262 -17.81 7.91 0.93
C SER A 262 -17.07 6.57 0.87
N LEU A 263 -15.84 6.55 0.33
CA LEU A 263 -15.03 5.33 0.27
C LEU A 263 -14.76 4.76 1.67
N ALA A 264 -14.39 5.58 2.64
CA ALA A 264 -14.19 5.13 4.02
C ALA A 264 -15.48 4.52 4.62
N GLN A 265 -16.64 5.11 4.32
CA GLN A 265 -17.93 4.56 4.75
C GLN A 265 -18.26 3.23 4.05
N THR A 266 -17.95 3.11 2.76
CA THR A 266 -18.08 1.86 1.98
C THR A 266 -17.26 0.76 2.64
N ILE A 267 -15.98 1.02 2.93
CA ILE A 267 -15.08 0.06 3.57
C ILE A 267 -15.59 -0.37 4.95
N ARG A 268 -16.01 0.59 5.79
CA ARG A 268 -16.58 0.29 7.11
C ARG A 268 -17.81 -0.63 7.00
N LYS A 269 -18.76 -0.28 6.13
CA LYS A 269 -19.97 -1.08 5.92
C LYS A 269 -19.63 -2.49 5.41
N PHE A 270 -18.65 -2.62 4.51
CA PHE A 270 -18.19 -3.91 3.99
C PHE A 270 -17.57 -4.78 5.11
N ARG A 271 -16.67 -4.20 5.92
CA ARG A 271 -16.05 -4.94 7.03
C ARG A 271 -17.08 -5.39 8.06
N ASN A 272 -18.05 -4.54 8.41
CA ASN A 272 -19.10 -4.93 9.35
C ASN A 272 -19.99 -6.07 8.81
N ALA A 273 -20.28 -6.08 7.50
CA ALA A 273 -21.07 -7.14 6.88
C ALA A 273 -20.30 -8.47 6.68
N SER A 274 -18.98 -8.45 6.84
CA SER A 274 -18.10 -9.63 6.68
C SER A 274 -17.77 -10.33 8.00
N VAL A 275 -18.22 -9.77 9.13
CA VAL A 275 -18.02 -10.30 10.50
C VAL A 275 -19.26 -11.07 11.00
N ASP A 276 -20.37 -11.01 10.25
CA ASP A 276 -21.59 -11.79 10.46
C ASP A 276 -21.62 -13.05 9.57
#